data_AF-A0A0W0F008-F1
#
_entry.id   AF-A0A0W0F008-F1
#
_cell.length_a   1.000
_cell.length_b   1.000
_cell.length_c   1.000
_cell.angle_alpha   90.00
_cell.angle_beta   90.00
_cell.angle_gamma   90.00
#
_symmetry.space_group_name_H-M   'P 1'
#
loop_
_entity.id
_entity.type
_entity.pdbx_description
1 polymer ?
#
loop_
_entity_poly.entity_id
_entity_poly.type
_entity_poly.pdbx_seq_one_letter_code
_entity_poly.pdbx_strand_id
1 'polypeptide(L)'
;MIQNTPFTWTFIDKPPEGQVYLIYLTQPQHGFPNDGIRWQEMETKYVVPVGGGQRELEVHESKFGFIPGADNAAWRLRRRYRLLKGGHPNVYLVHYTRGNNAQIMPSLMNQPVRAYPLRHLTDPPVYVAGEKMGQKVFPPGGGGIPMNFNQQQQMLGQQNNSMEMLERRRQTERQRAGSTARPPMMDEDSGDEGEMLSTKTLAMTRYKRNHDLMNEVFYRAAFGEKNKPLAPAPYKSTFDKAELDERCAQLAAEIETLKQKPKPVKWRPRAASMTMSTENIPV
;
A
#
# COMPACT_ATOMS: atom_id res chain seq x y z
N MET A 1 5.24 14.10 16.14
CA MET A 1 4.84 14.78 14.87
C MET A 1 3.71 14.02 14.19
N ILE A 2 3.95 12.87 13.55
CA ILE A 2 2.90 12.15 12.78
C ILE A 2 1.66 11.73 13.59
N GLN A 3 1.78 11.57 14.91
CA GLN A 3 0.68 11.20 15.81
C GLN A 3 -0.38 12.30 15.93
N ASN A 4 0.01 13.56 15.69
CA ASN A 4 -0.85 14.73 15.85
C ASN A 4 -1.15 15.42 14.51
N THR A 5 -0.78 14.81 13.39
CA THR A 5 -1.01 15.37 12.06
C THR A 5 -1.91 14.43 11.27
N PRO A 6 -3.14 14.84 10.90
CA PRO A 6 -4.02 14.02 10.08
C PRO A 6 -3.54 13.99 8.63
N PHE A 7 -3.72 12.85 7.98
CA PHE A 7 -3.40 12.64 6.56
C PHE A 7 -4.69 12.68 5.74
N THR A 8 -4.63 13.19 4.53
CA THR A 8 -5.79 13.26 3.63
C THR A 8 -5.58 12.33 2.44
N TRP A 9 -6.64 11.66 2.00
CA TRP A 9 -6.61 10.88 0.76
C TRP A 9 -6.60 11.83 -0.43
N THR A 10 -5.56 11.74 -1.26
CA THR A 10 -5.46 12.54 -2.48
C THR A 10 -4.71 11.78 -3.57
N PHE A 11 -4.93 12.18 -4.82
CA PHE A 11 -4.10 11.72 -5.93
C PHE A 11 -2.84 12.58 -6.01
N ILE A 12 -1.69 11.94 -6.04
CA ILE A 12 -0.48 12.54 -6.58
C ILE A 12 -0.55 12.29 -8.09
N ASP A 13 -0.44 13.35 -8.89
CA ASP A 13 -0.49 13.29 -10.34
C ASP A 13 0.57 14.21 -10.93
N LYS A 14 1.43 13.63 -11.78
CA LYS A 14 2.45 14.35 -12.56
C LYS A 14 3.22 15.39 -11.72
N PRO A 15 3.75 15.00 -10.54
CA PRO A 15 4.35 15.96 -9.63
C PRO A 15 5.53 16.70 -10.31
N PRO A 16 5.67 18.02 -10.05
CA PRO A 16 6.79 18.80 -10.55
C PRO A 16 8.11 18.37 -9.89
N GLU A 17 9.22 18.84 -10.46
CA GLU A 17 10.55 18.63 -9.89
C GLU A 17 10.67 19.31 -8.51
N GLY A 18 11.36 18.68 -7.57
CA GLY A 18 11.61 19.18 -6.22
C GLY A 18 10.47 18.91 -5.24
N GLN A 19 9.36 18.34 -5.72
CA GLN A 19 8.20 18.07 -4.88
C GLN A 19 8.48 16.93 -3.89
N VAL A 20 8.13 17.16 -2.62
CA VAL A 20 8.29 16.20 -1.53
C VAL A 20 6.94 15.95 -0.86
N TYR A 21 6.64 14.68 -0.59
CA TYR A 21 5.45 14.27 0.13
C TYR A 21 5.79 13.32 1.27
N LEU A 22 5.13 13.50 2.41
CA LEU A 22 5.10 12.48 3.45
C LEU A 22 3.80 11.69 3.27
N ILE A 23 3.92 10.40 2.96
CA ILE A 23 2.76 9.56 2.68
C ILE A 23 2.67 8.39 3.65
N TYR A 24 1.45 7.92 3.85
CA TYR A 24 1.15 6.69 4.54
C TYR A 24 0.64 5.65 3.53
N LEU A 25 1.33 4.51 3.43
CA LEU A 25 0.93 3.40 2.58
C LEU A 25 0.28 2.31 3.44
N THR A 26 -1.03 2.09 3.27
CA THR A 26 -1.77 1.06 4.01
C THR A 26 -1.27 -0.36 3.70
N GLN A 27 -0.82 -0.60 2.47
CA GLN A 27 -0.37 -1.89 2.01
C GLN A 27 0.93 -1.75 1.20
N PRO A 28 2.09 -1.63 1.87
CA PRO A 28 3.36 -1.38 1.18
C PRO A 28 3.77 -2.52 0.24
N GLN A 29 3.27 -3.74 0.43
CA GLN A 29 3.52 -4.87 -0.48
C GLN A 29 2.89 -4.74 -1.88
N HIS A 30 1.83 -3.93 -2.06
CA HIS A 30 1.19 -3.75 -3.38
C HIS A 30 1.94 -2.74 -4.28
N GLY A 31 3.14 -2.33 -3.89
CA GLY A 31 3.93 -1.35 -4.62
C GLY A 31 3.42 0.09 -4.39
N PHE A 32 4.02 1.02 -5.12
CA PHE A 32 3.64 2.42 -5.04
C PHE A 32 2.43 2.70 -5.94
N PRO A 33 1.39 3.42 -5.46
CA PRO A 33 0.28 3.83 -6.30
C PRO A 33 0.78 4.60 -7.52
N ASN A 34 0.13 4.40 -8.67
CA ASN A 34 0.44 5.18 -9.86
C ASN A 34 0.39 6.68 -9.54
N ASP A 35 1.34 7.48 -10.01
CA ASP A 35 1.47 8.92 -9.77
C ASP A 35 1.43 9.75 -11.07
N GLY A 36 0.96 9.16 -12.16
CA GLY A 36 0.90 9.79 -13.48
C GLY A 36 2.24 9.82 -14.22
N ILE A 37 3.32 9.26 -13.64
CA ILE A 37 4.64 9.13 -14.27
C ILE A 37 4.85 7.67 -14.71
N ARG A 38 5.31 7.49 -15.95
CA ARG A 38 5.78 6.20 -16.46
C ARG A 38 7.24 6.02 -16.11
N TRP A 39 7.60 4.86 -15.55
CA TRP A 39 8.98 4.49 -15.24
C TRP A 39 9.46 3.44 -16.23
N GLN A 40 10.65 3.65 -16.80
CA GLN A 40 11.27 2.71 -17.74
C GLN A 40 12.08 1.61 -17.02
N GLU A 41 12.66 1.93 -15.86
CA GLU A 41 13.38 0.96 -15.04
C GLU A 41 12.53 0.42 -13.90
N MET A 42 12.82 -0.83 -13.52
CA MET A 42 12.29 -1.39 -12.29
C MET A 42 12.84 -0.66 -11.08
N GLU A 43 12.01 -0.53 -10.05
CA GLU A 43 12.39 0.12 -8.81
C GLU A 43 13.51 -0.67 -8.11
N THR A 44 14.61 -0.01 -7.82
CA THR A 44 15.74 -0.59 -7.10
C THR A 44 15.61 -0.26 -5.61
N LYS A 45 15.82 -1.26 -4.75
CA LYS A 45 15.78 -1.09 -3.28
C LYS A 45 17.17 -1.30 -2.69
N TYR A 46 17.60 -0.36 -1.83
CA TYR A 46 18.86 -0.48 -1.09
C TYR A 46 18.75 0.20 0.28
N VAL A 47 19.69 -0.12 1.18
CA VAL A 47 19.72 0.43 2.55
C VAL A 47 20.97 1.28 2.71
N VAL A 48 20.79 2.47 3.28
CA VAL A 48 21.85 3.44 3.55
C VAL A 48 21.98 3.64 5.06
N PRO A 49 23.17 3.45 5.66
CA PRO A 49 23.40 3.81 7.05
C PRO A 49 23.38 5.35 7.20
N VAL A 50 22.59 5.85 8.13
CA VAL A 50 22.44 7.30 8.40
C VAL A 50 22.68 7.60 9.89
N GLY A 51 23.11 8.83 10.19
CA GLY A 51 23.43 9.24 11.56
C GLY A 51 24.61 8.48 12.17
N GLY A 52 25.69 8.30 11.40
CA GLY A 52 26.89 7.57 11.87
C GLY A 52 26.68 6.06 12.02
N GLY A 53 25.70 5.48 11.33
CA GLY A 53 25.39 4.05 11.38
C GLY A 53 24.39 3.65 12.48
N GLN A 54 23.87 4.60 13.26
CA GLN A 54 22.88 4.33 14.30
C GLN A 54 21.48 4.04 13.74
N ARG A 55 21.19 4.51 12.52
CA ARG A 55 19.92 4.28 11.84
C ARG A 55 20.18 3.77 10.44
N GLU A 56 19.21 3.03 9.93
CA GLU A 56 19.23 2.51 8.57
C GLU A 56 18.04 3.12 7.81
N LEU A 57 18.34 3.70 6.66
CA LEU A 57 17.36 4.28 5.74
C LEU A 57 17.18 3.34 4.56
N GLU A 58 15.98 2.79 4.41
CA GLU A 58 15.58 2.07 3.21
C GLU A 58 15.21 3.08 2.12
N VAL A 59 15.83 2.91 0.94
CA VAL A 59 15.61 3.75 -0.23
C VAL A 59 15.08 2.89 -1.36
N HIS A 60 13.94 3.29 -1.89
CA HIS A 60 13.40 2.78 -3.14
C HIS A 60 13.60 3.83 -4.24
N GLU A 61 14.28 3.47 -5.31
CA GLU A 61 14.66 4.38 -6.38
C GLU A 61 14.04 3.92 -7.70
N SER A 62 13.23 4.78 -8.32
CA SER A 62 12.71 4.61 -9.68
C SER A 62 13.36 5.65 -10.59
N LYS A 63 14.01 5.21 -11.67
CA LYS A 63 14.74 6.08 -12.62
C LYS A 63 14.07 6.14 -13.98
N PHE A 64 14.49 7.13 -14.76
CA PHE A 64 14.05 7.35 -16.13
C PHE A 64 12.52 7.41 -16.22
N GLY A 65 11.95 8.26 -15.36
CA GLY A 65 10.54 8.58 -15.38
C GLY A 65 10.22 9.63 -16.45
N PHE A 66 9.06 9.50 -17.07
CA PHE A 66 8.54 10.49 -18.02
C PHE A 66 7.00 10.52 -18.00
N ILE A 67 6.42 11.62 -18.44
CA ILE A 67 4.98 11.78 -18.63
C ILE A 67 4.68 11.64 -20.13
N PRO A 68 3.97 10.59 -20.56
CA PRO A 68 3.57 10.42 -21.97
C PRO A 68 2.84 11.66 -22.51
N GLY A 69 3.26 12.11 -23.69
CA GLY A 69 2.69 13.27 -24.38
C GLY A 69 3.15 14.64 -23.85
N ALA A 70 3.91 14.70 -22.75
CA ALA A 70 4.43 15.96 -22.20
C ALA A 70 5.96 16.03 -22.16
N ASP A 71 6.62 14.92 -21.79
CA ASP A 71 8.08 14.86 -21.74
C ASP A 71 8.63 14.27 -23.05
N ASN A 72 9.68 14.91 -23.61
CA ASN A 72 10.38 14.43 -24.81
C ASN A 72 11.50 13.43 -24.50
N ALA A 73 11.85 13.29 -23.22
CA ALA A 73 12.91 12.40 -22.77
C ALA A 73 12.63 11.96 -21.32
N ALA A 74 13.22 10.85 -20.89
CA ALA A 74 13.01 10.30 -19.56
C ALA A 74 14.08 10.81 -18.59
N TRP A 75 13.71 11.80 -17.79
CA TRP A 75 14.62 12.50 -16.89
C TRP A 75 14.17 12.49 -15.43
N ARG A 76 12.96 12.03 -15.11
CA ARG A 76 12.44 12.09 -13.74
C ARG A 76 13.04 10.97 -12.88
N LEU A 77 13.19 11.27 -11.60
CA LEU A 77 13.73 10.37 -10.57
C LEU A 77 12.83 10.44 -9.34
N ARG A 78 12.31 9.30 -8.89
CA ARG A 78 11.53 9.20 -7.64
C ARG A 78 12.29 8.37 -6.64
N ARG A 79 12.48 8.94 -5.45
CA ARG A 79 13.03 8.21 -4.29
C ARG A 79 12.01 8.16 -3.17
N ARG A 80 11.82 6.98 -2.61
CA ARG A 80 10.99 6.75 -1.41
C ARG A 80 11.89 6.34 -0.29
N TYR A 81 11.85 7.09 0.80
CA TYR A 81 12.69 6.87 1.97
C TYR A 81 11.84 6.42 3.13
N ARG A 82 12.32 5.40 3.85
CA ARG A 82 11.73 4.95 5.11
C ARG A 82 12.83 4.59 6.09
N LEU A 83 12.65 4.94 7.35
CA LEU A 83 13.52 4.48 8.42
C LEU A 83 13.17 3.04 8.81
N LEU A 84 14.16 2.15 8.78
CA LEU A 84 13.99 0.75 9.23
C LEU A 84 13.83 0.66 10.76
N LYS A 85 14.57 1.50 11.48
CA LYS A 85 14.59 1.54 12.95
C LYS A 85 14.19 2.93 13.43
N GLY A 86 13.22 2.99 14.36
CA GLY A 86 12.75 4.23 14.98
C GLY A 86 11.82 5.10 14.12
N GLY A 87 11.31 4.58 13.00
CA GLY A 87 10.27 5.21 12.17
C GLY A 87 9.01 4.37 12.07
N HIS A 88 7.93 4.96 11.55
CA HIS A 88 6.70 4.22 11.29
C HIS A 88 6.84 3.37 10.02
N PRO A 89 6.57 2.05 10.04
CA PRO A 89 6.85 1.15 8.92
C PRO A 89 6.05 1.48 7.65
N ASN A 90 4.88 2.09 7.81
CA ASN A 90 4.01 2.44 6.68
C ASN A 90 4.18 3.89 6.20
N VAL A 91 5.11 4.66 6.78
CA VAL A 91 5.32 6.07 6.42
C VAL A 91 6.56 6.19 5.54
N TYR A 92 6.39 6.85 4.40
CA TYR A 92 7.45 7.08 3.42
C TYR A 92 7.56 8.56 3.10
N LEU A 93 8.80 9.06 3.00
CA LEU A 93 9.08 10.34 2.38
C LEU A 93 9.31 10.09 0.88
N VAL A 94 8.51 10.68 0.03
CA VAL A 94 8.63 10.57 -1.43
C VAL A 94 9.19 11.87 -1.96
N HIS A 95 10.25 11.78 -2.74
CA HIS A 95 10.91 12.94 -3.35
C HIS A 95 11.01 12.74 -4.85
N TYR A 96 10.48 13.72 -5.59
CA TYR A 96 10.56 13.81 -7.04
C TYR A 96 11.67 14.78 -7.42
N THR A 97 12.65 14.30 -8.18
CA THR A 97 13.83 15.05 -8.58
C THR A 97 14.14 14.80 -10.06
N ARG A 98 15.07 15.58 -10.59
CA ARG A 98 15.66 15.31 -11.90
C ARG A 98 16.83 14.33 -11.77
N GLY A 99 16.82 13.31 -12.62
CA GLY A 99 17.90 12.34 -12.80
C GLY A 99 18.61 12.54 -14.13
N ASN A 100 19.41 11.54 -14.52
CA ASN A 100 20.04 11.52 -15.84
C ASN A 100 18.98 11.38 -16.94
N ASN A 101 19.27 11.92 -18.12
CA ASN A 101 18.36 11.88 -19.25
C ASN A 101 18.58 10.62 -20.09
N ALA A 102 17.49 9.95 -20.47
CA ALA A 102 17.50 8.83 -21.41
C ALA A 102 16.40 8.99 -22.47
N GLN A 103 16.62 8.39 -23.64
CA GLN A 103 15.59 8.32 -24.66
C GLN A 103 14.38 7.50 -24.16
N ILE A 104 13.17 7.93 -24.51
CA ILE A 104 11.94 7.19 -24.20
C ILE A 104 11.84 5.99 -25.14
N MET A 105 11.62 4.80 -24.59
CA MET A 105 11.33 3.60 -25.35
C MET A 105 10.05 3.79 -26.18
N PRO A 106 10.09 3.61 -27.52
CA PRO A 106 8.95 3.88 -28.39
C PRO A 106 7.66 3.13 -28.00
N SER A 107 7.79 1.91 -27.49
CA SER A 107 6.67 1.08 -27.03
C SER A 107 5.91 1.66 -25.83
N LEU A 108 6.54 2.52 -25.04
CA LEU A 108 5.96 3.10 -23.83
C LEU A 108 5.37 4.50 -24.05
N MET A 109 5.65 5.13 -25.19
CA MET A 109 5.35 6.55 -25.41
C MET A 109 3.85 6.84 -25.59
N ASN A 110 3.10 5.91 -26.19
CA ASN A 110 1.69 6.11 -26.52
C ASN A 110 0.74 5.37 -25.57
N GLN A 111 1.25 4.65 -24.57
CA GLN A 111 0.41 3.92 -23.63
C GLN A 111 -0.09 4.84 -22.50
N PRO A 112 -1.40 4.89 -22.24
CA PRO A 112 -1.93 5.67 -21.14
C PRO A 112 -1.45 5.10 -19.80
N VAL A 113 -0.83 5.97 -18.99
CA VAL A 113 -0.35 5.60 -17.64
C VAL A 113 -1.50 5.47 -16.65
N ARG A 114 -2.57 6.25 -16.84
CA ARG A 114 -3.70 6.37 -15.94
C ARG A 114 -4.92 6.87 -16.74
N ALA A 115 -6.12 6.46 -16.35
CA ALA A 115 -7.37 7.03 -16.88
C ALA A 115 -7.60 8.43 -16.30
N TYR A 116 -8.00 9.36 -17.17
CA TYR A 116 -8.35 10.74 -16.82
C TYR A 116 -9.78 11.06 -17.28
N PRO A 117 -10.49 12.00 -16.63
CA PRO A 117 -10.08 12.80 -15.47
C PRO A 117 -10.00 11.98 -14.18
N LEU A 118 -9.23 12.47 -13.19
CA LEU A 118 -9.16 11.83 -11.88
C LEU A 118 -10.50 11.96 -11.16
N ARG A 119 -10.92 10.91 -10.45
CA ARG A 119 -12.12 10.96 -9.61
C ARG A 119 -11.95 12.00 -8.49
N HIS A 120 -13.05 12.63 -8.08
CA HIS A 120 -13.02 13.46 -6.87
C HIS A 120 -12.94 12.57 -5.62
N LEU A 121 -12.12 12.97 -4.65
CA LEU A 121 -12.03 12.31 -3.33
C LEU A 121 -12.71 13.22 -2.31
N THR A 122 -13.66 12.67 -1.55
CA THR A 122 -14.39 13.39 -0.49
C THR A 122 -14.10 12.83 0.90
N ASP A 123 -13.08 11.99 1.01
CA ASP A 123 -12.71 11.33 2.26
C ASP A 123 -12.14 12.34 3.27
N PRO A 124 -12.63 12.33 4.53
CA PRO A 124 -12.11 13.21 5.56
C PRO A 124 -10.67 12.83 5.95
N PRO A 125 -9.85 13.78 6.41
CA PRO A 125 -8.53 13.50 6.93
C PRO A 125 -8.56 12.51 8.11
N VAL A 126 -7.54 11.67 8.25
CA VAL A 126 -7.45 10.61 9.27
C VAL A 126 -6.07 10.60 9.92
N TYR A 127 -6.00 10.42 11.24
CA TYR A 127 -4.72 10.16 11.92
C TYR A 127 -4.23 8.74 11.64
N VAL A 128 -2.95 8.60 11.28
CA VAL A 128 -2.37 7.30 10.88
C VAL A 128 -1.43 6.71 11.94
N ALA A 129 -1.23 7.41 13.06
CA ALA A 129 -0.36 6.98 14.15
C ALA A 129 -0.82 7.56 15.49
N GLY A 130 -0.39 6.94 16.59
CA GLY A 130 -0.71 7.38 17.96
C GLY A 130 -2.07 6.90 18.44
N GLU A 131 -2.51 7.39 19.60
CA GLU A 131 -3.78 6.98 20.23
C GLU A 131 -5.01 7.32 19.39
N LYS A 132 -4.90 8.35 18.54
CA LYS A 132 -5.97 8.79 17.63
C LYS A 132 -5.97 8.05 16.29
N MET A 133 -5.13 7.03 16.12
CA MET A 133 -5.04 6.30 14.84
C MET A 133 -6.41 5.79 14.39
N GLY A 134 -6.77 6.08 13.13
CA GLY A 134 -8.07 5.76 12.54
C GLY A 134 -9.17 6.80 12.80
N GLN A 135 -8.96 7.77 13.70
CA GLN A 135 -9.92 8.84 13.94
C GLN A 135 -9.96 9.81 12.74
N LYS A 136 -11.16 9.99 12.19
CA LYS A 136 -11.46 10.98 11.15
C LYS A 136 -11.54 12.38 11.76
N VAL A 137 -10.99 13.37 11.07
CA VAL A 137 -11.06 14.78 11.42
C VAL A 137 -12.11 15.44 10.53
N PHE A 138 -13.15 15.98 11.16
CA PHE A 138 -14.16 16.78 10.48
C PHE A 138 -13.91 18.26 10.81
N PRO A 139 -14.02 19.17 9.82
CA PRO A 139 -13.85 20.60 10.09
C PRO A 139 -14.91 21.09 11.10
N PRO A 140 -14.52 21.93 12.07
CA PRO A 140 -15.47 22.53 13.00
C PRO A 140 -16.38 23.49 12.21
N GLY A 141 -17.65 23.15 12.08
CA GLY A 141 -18.63 23.85 11.23
C GLY A 141 -19.11 23.06 10.03
N GLY A 142 -18.38 22.00 9.64
CA GLY A 142 -18.91 20.92 8.81
C GLY A 142 -19.71 19.99 9.71
N GLY A 143 -20.85 20.48 10.20
CA GLY A 143 -21.82 19.68 10.93
C GLY A 143 -22.20 18.49 10.06
N GLY A 144 -21.53 17.37 10.27
CA GLY A 144 -22.20 16.10 10.16
C GLY A 144 -23.38 16.21 11.10
N ILE A 145 -24.55 16.52 10.54
CA ILE A 145 -25.81 16.30 11.23
C ILE A 145 -25.65 14.92 11.85
N PRO A 146 -25.85 14.74 13.16
CA PRO A 146 -25.94 13.40 13.71
C PRO A 146 -27.15 12.79 13.03
N MET A 147 -26.94 12.17 11.87
CA MET A 147 -27.97 11.50 11.11
C MET A 147 -28.36 10.34 12.00
N ASN A 148 -29.47 10.54 12.69
CA ASN A 148 -30.10 9.53 13.50
C ASN A 148 -30.21 8.26 12.65
N PHE A 149 -30.02 7.08 13.24
CA PHE A 149 -30.02 5.79 12.52
C PHE A 149 -31.28 5.64 11.61
N ASN A 150 -32.40 6.23 12.02
CA ASN A 150 -33.64 6.33 11.23
C ASN A 150 -33.52 7.14 9.93
N GLN A 151 -32.70 8.18 9.88
CA GLN A 151 -32.52 9.04 8.70
C GLN A 151 -31.60 8.40 7.66
N GLN A 152 -30.62 7.59 8.10
CA GLN A 152 -29.83 6.74 7.21
C GLN A 152 -30.69 5.64 6.57
N GLN A 153 -31.64 5.06 7.32
CA GLN A 153 -32.57 4.07 6.79
C GLN A 153 -33.59 4.67 5.81
N GLN A 154 -34.06 5.91 6.03
CA GLN A 154 -34.90 6.62 5.07
C GLN A 154 -34.17 6.99 3.77
N MET A 155 -32.88 7.35 3.85
CA MET A 155 -32.08 7.69 2.67
C MET A 155 -31.75 6.43 1.84
N LEU A 156 -31.46 5.30 2.48
CA LEU A 156 -31.35 3.99 1.80
C LEU A 156 -32.69 3.57 1.18
N GLY A 157 -33.82 3.85 1.84
CA GLY A 157 -35.16 3.62 1.28
C GLY A 157 -35.45 4.46 0.04
N GLN A 158 -35.07 5.75 0.04
CA GLN A 158 -35.17 6.61 -1.14
C GLN A 158 -34.24 6.15 -2.28
N GLN A 159 -33.04 5.68 -1.96
CA GLN A 159 -32.10 5.13 -2.94
C GLN A 159 -32.58 3.79 -3.53
N ASN A 160 -33.16 2.93 -2.71
CA ASN A 160 -33.79 1.68 -3.17
C ASN A 160 -35.02 1.96 -4.03
N ASN A 161 -35.91 2.88 -3.64
CA ASN A 161 -37.08 3.24 -4.44
C ASN A 161 -36.71 3.86 -5.80
N SER A 162 -35.65 4.69 -5.84
CA SER A 162 -35.17 5.28 -7.09
C SER A 162 -34.51 4.24 -8.00
N MET A 163 -33.83 3.24 -7.43
CA MET A 163 -33.28 2.11 -8.18
C MET A 163 -34.38 1.17 -8.71
N GLU A 164 -35.39 0.87 -7.89
CA GLU A 164 -36.55 0.04 -8.27
C GLU A 164 -37.38 0.72 -9.37
N MET A 165 -37.53 2.04 -9.35
CA MET A 165 -38.18 2.79 -10.43
C MET A 165 -37.40 2.70 -11.75
N LEU A 166 -36.06 2.72 -11.68
CA LEU A 166 -35.17 2.56 -12.85
C LEU A 166 -35.18 1.14 -13.40
N GLU A 167 -35.22 0.11 -12.54
CA GLU A 167 -35.37 -1.28 -12.96
C GLU A 167 -36.73 -1.53 -13.60
N ARG A 168 -37.81 -0.98 -13.03
CA ARG A 168 -39.16 -1.10 -13.60
C ARG A 168 -39.28 -0.39 -14.95
N ARG A 169 -38.59 0.75 -15.14
CA ARG A 169 -38.47 1.43 -16.44
C ARG A 169 -37.72 0.58 -17.46
N ARG A 170 -36.58 -0.01 -17.06
CA ARG A 170 -35.75 -0.89 -17.92
C ARG A 170 -36.47 -2.19 -18.28
N GLN A 171 -37.31 -2.72 -17.38
CA GLN A 171 -38.11 -3.93 -17.62
C GLN A 171 -39.29 -3.65 -18.55
N THR A 172 -39.92 -2.48 -18.44
CA THR A 172 -40.98 -2.03 -19.36
C THR A 172 -40.42 -1.78 -20.77
N GLU A 173 -39.19 -1.25 -20.87
CA GLU A 173 -38.50 -1.02 -22.14
C GLU A 173 -38.12 -2.35 -22.84
N ARG A 174 -37.72 -3.37 -22.06
CA ARG A 174 -37.48 -4.74 -22.54
C ARG A 174 -38.76 -5.47 -22.99
N GLN A 175 -39.90 -5.21 -22.35
CA GLN A 175 -41.18 -5.82 -22.75
C GLN A 175 -41.81 -5.15 -23.97
N ARG A 176 -41.48 -3.87 -24.21
CA ARG A 176 -42.00 -3.10 -25.34
C ARG A 176 -41.17 -3.28 -26.63
N ALA A 177 -39.94 -3.78 -26.53
CA ALA A 177 -39.05 -4.11 -27.64
C ALA A 177 -39.11 -5.61 -28.05
N GLY A 178 -40.30 -6.20 -28.00
CA GLY A 178 -40.56 -7.53 -28.55
C GLY A 178 -40.75 -7.49 -30.07
N SER A 179 -39.66 -7.54 -30.84
CA SER A 179 -39.53 -8.22 -32.14
C SER A 179 -38.30 -7.71 -32.90
N THR A 180 -37.48 -8.64 -33.38
CA THR A 180 -36.32 -8.45 -34.29
C THR A 180 -35.09 -7.71 -33.75
N ALA A 181 -34.24 -8.41 -33.00
CA ALA A 181 -32.78 -8.26 -33.08
C ALA A 181 -32.10 -9.44 -32.38
N ARG A 182 -31.32 -10.22 -33.14
CA ARG A 182 -30.37 -11.22 -32.59
C ARG A 182 -29.41 -10.50 -31.64
N PRO A 183 -29.06 -11.08 -30.47
CA PRO A 183 -27.94 -10.55 -29.70
C PRO A 183 -26.66 -10.70 -30.53
N PRO A 184 -25.80 -9.67 -30.63
CA PRO A 184 -24.44 -9.90 -31.11
C PRO A 184 -23.77 -10.82 -30.10
N MET A 185 -23.27 -11.97 -30.58
CA MET A 185 -22.25 -12.72 -29.85
C MET A 185 -21.11 -11.74 -29.59
N MET A 186 -20.90 -11.38 -28.32
CA MET A 186 -19.66 -10.75 -27.91
C MET A 186 -18.63 -11.87 -27.91
N ASP A 187 -17.63 -11.71 -28.76
CA ASP A 187 -16.48 -12.59 -28.83
C ASP A 187 -15.88 -12.79 -27.43
N GLU A 188 -15.97 -14.01 -26.93
CA GLU A 188 -15.11 -14.53 -25.88
C GLU A 188 -13.68 -14.58 -26.44
N ASP A 189 -12.87 -13.52 -26.26
CA ASP A 189 -11.41 -13.60 -26.08
C ASP A 189 -10.76 -12.20 -25.95
N SER A 190 -10.66 -11.65 -24.73
CA SER A 190 -9.59 -10.70 -24.36
C SER A 190 -9.61 -10.33 -22.87
N GLY A 191 -8.80 -11.05 -22.08
CA GLY A 191 -7.62 -10.40 -21.52
C GLY A 191 -7.66 -9.68 -20.17
N ASP A 192 -8.62 -9.90 -19.27
CA ASP A 192 -8.56 -9.37 -17.89
C ASP A 192 -9.37 -10.15 -16.84
N GLU A 193 -9.00 -11.42 -16.60
CA GLU A 193 -9.57 -12.25 -15.52
C GLU A 193 -9.34 -11.69 -14.07
N GLY A 194 -8.78 -10.49 -13.91
CA GLY A 194 -8.59 -9.81 -12.62
C GLY A 194 -9.72 -8.84 -12.22
N GLU A 195 -10.53 -8.33 -13.16
CA GLU A 195 -11.55 -7.30 -12.89
C GLU A 195 -13.01 -7.78 -13.00
N MET A 196 -13.25 -9.03 -13.39
CA MET A 196 -14.63 -9.57 -13.53
C MET A 196 -15.27 -10.09 -12.22
N LEU A 197 -14.80 -9.68 -11.04
CA LEU A 197 -15.58 -9.87 -9.81
C LEU A 197 -16.72 -8.84 -9.79
N SER A 198 -17.84 -9.20 -10.42
CA SER A 198 -19.06 -8.39 -10.45
C SER A 198 -19.37 -7.84 -9.05
N THR A 199 -19.65 -6.55 -8.95
CA THR A 199 -20.05 -5.87 -7.69
C THR A 199 -21.17 -6.64 -6.98
N LYS A 200 -22.07 -7.26 -7.75
CA LYS A 200 -23.14 -8.13 -7.24
C LYS A 200 -22.61 -9.39 -6.56
N THR A 201 -21.61 -10.03 -7.15
CA THR A 201 -20.93 -11.22 -6.60
C THR A 201 -20.18 -10.85 -5.32
N LEU A 202 -19.41 -9.76 -5.31
CA LEU A 202 -18.71 -9.30 -4.11
C LEU A 202 -19.68 -8.94 -2.96
N ALA A 203 -20.80 -8.28 -3.28
CA ALA A 203 -21.85 -7.96 -2.32
C ALA A 203 -22.51 -9.23 -1.77
N MET A 204 -22.82 -10.22 -2.62
CA MET A 204 -23.39 -11.49 -2.16
C MET A 204 -22.43 -12.30 -1.29
N THR A 205 -21.14 -12.34 -1.64
CA THR A 205 -20.14 -13.00 -0.81
C THR A 205 -20.00 -12.33 0.56
N ARG A 206 -20.02 -10.99 0.62
CA ARG A 206 -20.02 -10.24 1.88
C ARG A 206 -21.28 -10.48 2.69
N TYR A 207 -22.45 -10.48 2.05
CA TYR A 207 -23.72 -10.75 2.72
C TYR A 207 -23.74 -12.14 3.35
N LYS A 208 -23.39 -13.19 2.58
CA LYS A 208 -23.35 -14.57 3.09
C LYS A 208 -22.38 -14.71 4.25
N ARG A 209 -21.12 -14.24 4.12
CA ARG A 209 -20.13 -14.30 5.21
C ARG A 209 -20.59 -13.55 6.45
N ASN A 210 -21.13 -12.33 6.31
CA ASN A 210 -21.67 -11.58 7.46
C ASN A 210 -22.86 -12.31 8.09
N HIS A 211 -23.72 -12.91 7.27
CA HIS A 211 -24.87 -13.64 7.76
C HIS A 211 -24.45 -14.91 8.52
N ASP A 212 -23.45 -15.64 8.03
CA ASP A 212 -22.87 -16.79 8.72
C ASP A 212 -22.24 -16.39 10.06
N LEU A 213 -21.50 -15.26 10.11
CA LEU A 213 -20.94 -14.72 11.34
C LEU A 213 -22.02 -14.30 12.34
N MET A 214 -23.07 -13.61 11.88
CA MET A 214 -24.18 -13.21 12.74
C MET A 214 -24.93 -14.42 13.28
N ASN A 215 -25.13 -15.46 12.45
CA ASN A 215 -25.72 -16.71 12.90
C ASN A 215 -24.85 -17.38 13.98
N GLU A 216 -23.52 -17.39 13.86
CA GLU A 216 -22.65 -17.91 14.91
C GLU A 216 -22.76 -17.09 16.20
N VAL A 217 -22.80 -15.76 16.10
CA VAL A 217 -22.97 -14.88 17.27
C VAL A 217 -24.31 -15.12 17.95
N PHE A 218 -25.41 -15.18 17.21
CA PHE A 218 -26.74 -15.45 17.76
C PHE A 218 -26.84 -16.88 18.32
N TYR A 219 -26.25 -17.85 17.65
CA TYR A 219 -26.19 -19.23 18.14
C TYR A 219 -25.40 -19.34 19.45
N ARG A 220 -24.22 -18.71 19.55
CA ARG A 220 -23.43 -18.65 20.79
C ARG A 220 -24.13 -17.83 21.88
N ALA A 221 -24.89 -16.79 21.54
CA ALA A 221 -25.64 -16.01 22.51
C ALA A 221 -26.85 -16.78 23.06
N ALA A 222 -27.53 -17.56 22.22
CA ALA A 222 -28.72 -18.34 22.57
C ALA A 222 -28.39 -19.68 23.25
N PHE A 223 -27.35 -20.37 22.77
CA PHE A 223 -27.02 -21.75 23.17
C PHE A 223 -25.57 -21.93 23.66
N GLY A 224 -24.72 -20.91 23.57
CA GLY A 224 -23.33 -21.00 24.01
C GLY A 224 -23.17 -20.93 25.53
N GLU A 225 -22.21 -21.68 26.05
CA GLU A 225 -21.80 -21.63 27.45
C GLU A 225 -21.16 -20.27 27.75
N LYS A 226 -21.91 -19.36 28.37
CA LYS A 226 -21.47 -17.99 28.75
C LYS A 226 -20.24 -17.96 29.67
N ASN A 227 -19.90 -19.10 30.27
CA ASN A 227 -18.83 -19.25 31.26
C ASN A 227 -17.66 -20.12 30.79
N LYS A 228 -17.60 -20.53 29.51
CA LYS A 228 -16.44 -21.27 29.01
C LYS A 228 -15.26 -20.29 28.85
N PRO A 229 -14.10 -20.54 29.48
CA PRO A 229 -12.93 -19.70 29.27
C PRO A 229 -12.60 -19.67 27.78
N LEU A 230 -12.35 -18.48 27.26
CA LEU A 230 -11.93 -18.28 25.88
C LEU A 230 -10.76 -19.21 25.60
N ALA A 231 -10.83 -19.94 24.48
CA ALA A 231 -9.71 -20.76 24.05
C ALA A 231 -8.43 -19.91 24.03
N PRO A 232 -7.30 -20.45 24.52
CA PRO A 232 -6.06 -19.69 24.56
C PRO A 232 -5.72 -19.19 23.16
N ALA A 233 -5.30 -17.93 23.09
CA ALA A 233 -4.96 -17.28 21.82
C ALA A 233 -3.96 -18.13 21.03
N PRO A 234 -4.06 -18.17 19.69
CA PRO A 234 -3.33 -19.14 18.85
C PRO A 234 -1.81 -19.07 18.97
N TYR A 235 -1.25 -17.94 19.44
CA TYR A 235 0.19 -17.83 19.71
C TYR A 235 0.66 -18.69 20.90
N LYS A 236 -0.23 -19.04 21.84
CA LYS A 236 0.08 -19.96 22.96
C LYS A 236 0.17 -21.43 22.53
N SER A 237 -0.44 -21.80 21.40
CA SER A 237 -0.37 -23.18 20.89
C SER A 237 0.78 -23.38 19.90
N THR A 238 1.29 -22.29 19.28
CA THR A 238 2.40 -22.35 18.31
C THR A 238 3.78 -22.14 18.93
N PHE A 239 3.85 -21.50 20.10
CA PHE A 239 5.12 -21.21 20.77
C PHE A 239 5.08 -21.73 22.21
N ASP A 240 5.94 -22.72 22.50
CA ASP A 240 6.19 -23.15 23.87
C ASP A 240 7.09 -22.13 24.56
N LYS A 241 6.57 -21.52 25.63
CA LYS A 241 7.30 -20.53 26.41
C LYS A 241 8.57 -21.14 27.03
N ALA A 242 8.51 -22.40 27.46
CA ALA A 242 9.64 -23.07 28.09
C ALA A 242 10.82 -23.22 27.11
N GLU A 243 10.54 -23.62 25.87
CA GLU A 243 11.54 -23.74 24.80
C GLU A 243 12.17 -22.38 24.45
N LEU A 244 11.36 -21.32 24.40
CA LEU A 244 11.85 -19.97 24.12
C LEU A 244 12.77 -19.44 25.22
N ASP A 245 12.40 -19.67 26.49
CA ASP A 245 13.20 -19.24 27.64
C ASP A 245 14.55 -20.00 27.67
N GLU A 246 14.57 -21.29 27.32
CA GLU A 246 15.79 -22.08 27.19
C GLU A 246 16.70 -21.55 26.07
N ARG A 247 16.16 -21.30 24.88
CA ARG A 247 16.92 -20.72 23.75
C ARG A 247 17.47 -19.33 24.08
N CYS A 248 16.69 -18.51 24.80
CA CYS A 248 17.16 -17.21 25.28
C CYS A 248 18.35 -17.36 26.24
N ALA A 249 18.30 -18.31 27.16
CA ALA A 249 19.39 -18.58 28.10
C ALA A 249 20.66 -19.09 27.39
N GLN A 250 20.51 -20.00 26.42
CA GLN A 250 21.62 -20.49 25.60
C GLN A 250 22.29 -19.35 24.82
N LEU A 251 21.51 -18.51 24.14
CA LEU A 251 22.04 -17.36 23.40
C LEU A 251 22.69 -16.32 24.31
N ALA A 252 22.16 -16.11 25.52
CA ALA A 252 22.76 -15.20 26.49
C ALA A 252 24.14 -15.71 26.96
N ALA A 253 24.26 -17.01 27.24
CA ALA A 253 25.53 -17.64 27.58
C ALA A 253 26.52 -17.59 26.42
N GLU A 254 26.08 -17.86 25.18
CA GLU A 254 26.92 -17.75 23.99
C GLU A 254 27.44 -16.32 23.79
N ILE A 255 26.59 -15.30 23.98
CA ILE A 255 27.00 -13.89 23.93
C ILE A 255 28.06 -13.58 24.99
N GLU A 256 27.94 -14.12 26.20
CA GLU A 256 28.94 -13.93 27.24
C GLU A 256 30.28 -14.57 26.87
N THR A 257 30.27 -15.80 26.34
CA THR A 257 31.51 -16.45 25.86
C THR A 257 32.14 -15.69 24.68
N LEU A 258 31.34 -15.14 23.77
CA LEU A 258 31.82 -14.35 22.63
C LEU A 258 32.38 -12.99 23.07
N LYS A 259 31.85 -12.40 24.16
CA LYS A 259 32.41 -11.18 24.76
C LYS A 259 33.76 -11.42 25.44
N GLN A 260 33.98 -12.61 26.01
CA GLN A 260 35.24 -13.00 26.64
C GLN A 260 36.31 -13.39 25.61
N LYS A 261 35.93 -13.85 24.40
CA LYS A 261 36.87 -14.01 23.30
C LYS A 261 37.42 -12.64 22.89
N PRO A 262 38.75 -12.45 22.88
CA PRO A 262 39.32 -11.18 22.44
C PRO A 262 38.89 -10.90 21.00
N LYS A 263 38.49 -9.65 20.72
CA LYS A 263 38.09 -9.19 19.38
C LYS A 263 39.12 -9.67 18.35
N PRO A 264 38.72 -10.36 17.26
CA PRO A 264 39.63 -10.60 16.16
C PRO A 264 40.19 -9.26 15.68
N VAL A 265 41.50 -9.29 15.46
CA VAL A 265 42.40 -8.22 15.04
C VAL A 265 41.67 -7.14 14.21
N LYS A 266 41.83 -5.88 14.64
CA LYS A 266 41.50 -4.66 13.88
C LYS A 266 41.63 -4.92 12.38
N TRP A 267 40.54 -4.73 11.65
CA TRP A 267 40.57 -4.68 10.19
C TRP A 267 41.63 -3.65 9.79
N ARG A 268 42.78 -4.13 9.28
CA ARG A 268 43.77 -3.25 8.63
C ARG A 268 43.23 -3.01 7.22
N PRO A 269 42.82 -1.77 6.86
CA PRO A 269 42.63 -1.47 5.45
C PRO A 269 43.98 -1.74 4.77
N ARG A 270 43.98 -2.60 3.76
CA ARG A 270 45.15 -2.93 2.96
C ARG A 270 45.61 -1.61 2.32
N ALA A 271 46.63 -0.99 2.88
CA ALA A 271 47.23 0.21 2.32
C ALA A 271 47.74 -0.15 0.91
N ALA A 272 47.20 0.52 -0.10
CA ALA A 272 47.75 0.50 -1.43
C ALA A 272 49.12 1.20 -1.39
N SER A 273 50.18 0.45 -1.10
CA SER A 273 51.55 0.89 -1.39
C SER A 273 51.86 0.50 -2.82
N MET A 274 51.61 1.46 -3.72
CA MET A 274 52.30 1.61 -4.98
C MET A 274 53.81 1.59 -4.70
N THR A 275 54.48 0.49 -5.05
CA THR A 275 55.90 0.50 -5.34
C THR A 275 56.02 -0.01 -6.78
N MET A 276 56.18 0.92 -7.71
CA MET A 276 56.54 0.60 -9.08
C MET A 276 57.90 -0.09 -9.07
N SER A 277 57.92 -1.36 -9.45
CA SER A 277 59.14 -2.10 -9.74
C SER A 277 59.74 -1.57 -11.04
N THR A 278 60.87 -0.89 -10.94
CA THR A 278 61.84 -0.74 -12.01
C THR A 278 62.60 -2.06 -12.20
N GLU A 279 63.02 -2.36 -13.44
CA GLU A 279 63.67 -3.59 -13.97
C GLU A 279 62.67 -4.47 -14.73
N ASN A 280 62.82 -4.85 -16.01
CA ASN A 280 63.93 -4.86 -16.96
C ASN A 280 63.33 -4.91 -18.38
N ILE A 281 63.87 -4.12 -19.33
CA ILE A 281 63.61 -4.28 -20.78
C ILE A 281 64.93 -4.79 -21.39
N PRO A 282 64.98 -6.01 -21.96
CA PRO A 282 66.12 -6.45 -22.75
C PRO A 282 66.01 -5.95 -24.21
N VAL A 283 67.19 -5.71 -24.80
CA VAL A 283 67.44 -5.35 -26.21
C VAL A 283 66.87 -6.40 -27.16
#